data_AF-A0A0J7N039-F1
#
_entry.id   AF-A0A0J7N039-F1
#
_cell.length_a   1.000
_cell.length_b   1.000
_cell.length_c   1.000
_cell.angle_alpha   90.00
_cell.angle_beta   90.00
_cell.angle_gamma   90.00
#
_symmetry.space_group_name_H-M   'P 1'
#
loop_
_entity.id
_entity.type
_entity.pdbx_description
1 polymer ?
#
loop_
_entity_poly.entity_id
_entity_poly.type
_entity_poly.pdbx_seq_one_letter_code
_entity_poly.pdbx_strand_id
1 'polypeptide(L)'
;MQDNARSHTANITRQFLADNQITVLGHPAMSPDLNPIEHVWDMMGRRLRREYPGLQTLAALERALQRIWRTIPMAAIRRCNNMAERLRAVIRARGGNTRY
;
A
#
# COMPACT_ATOMS: atom_id res chain seq x y z
N MET A 1 8.44 -4.74 0.39
CA MET A 1 7.34 -5.60 0.86
C MET A 1 6.31 -5.67 -0.26
N GLN A 2 5.76 -6.85 -0.49
CA GLN A 2 4.66 -7.09 -1.43
C GLN A 2 3.76 -8.17 -0.83
N ASP A 3 2.50 -8.23 -1.26
CA ASP A 3 1.61 -9.31 -0.86
C ASP A 3 1.97 -10.62 -1.59
N ASN A 4 1.24 -11.69 -1.26
CA ASN A 4 1.44 -13.01 -1.85
C ASN A 4 0.54 -13.26 -3.08
N ALA A 5 0.18 -12.21 -3.85
CA ALA A 5 -0.56 -12.40 -5.09
C ALA A 5 0.16 -13.37 -6.03
N ARG A 6 -0.58 -14.18 -6.80
CA ARG A 6 0.00 -15.23 -7.66
C ARG A 6 1.06 -14.68 -8.61
N SER A 7 0.85 -13.49 -9.16
CA SER A 7 1.83 -12.78 -10.01
C SER A 7 3.13 -12.45 -9.27
N HIS A 8 3.07 -11.99 -8.02
CA HIS A 8 4.26 -11.69 -7.21
C HIS A 8 5.06 -12.94 -6.85
N THR A 9 4.39 -14.09 -6.80
CA THR A 9 5.00 -15.39 -6.52
C THR A 9 5.31 -16.23 -7.76
N ALA A 10 5.08 -15.72 -8.97
CA ALA A 10 5.38 -16.46 -10.19
C ALA A 10 6.89 -16.70 -10.32
N ASN A 11 7.30 -17.80 -10.97
CA ASN A 11 8.72 -18.12 -11.14
C ASN A 11 9.51 -17.00 -11.82
N ILE A 12 8.95 -16.40 -12.87
CA ILE A 12 9.56 -15.26 -13.58
C ILE A 12 9.77 -14.05 -12.67
N THR A 13 8.80 -13.75 -11.79
CA THR A 13 8.89 -12.63 -10.87
C THR A 13 9.89 -12.91 -9.75
N ARG A 14 9.90 -14.12 -9.19
CA ARG A 14 10.90 -14.54 -8.20
C ARG A 14 12.32 -14.50 -8.77
N GLN A 15 12.50 -14.96 -10.01
CA GLN A 15 13.79 -14.91 -10.69
C GLN A 15 14.24 -13.46 -10.88
N PHE A 16 13.37 -12.59 -11.38
CA PHE A 16 13.69 -11.15 -11.52
C PHE A 16 14.11 -10.52 -10.18
N LEU A 17 13.40 -10.81 -9.09
CA LEU A 17 13.74 -10.28 -7.76
C LEU A 17 15.10 -10.80 -7.28
N ALA A 18 15.42 -12.08 -7.53
CA ALA A 18 16.70 -12.68 -7.21
C ALA A 18 17.86 -12.07 -8.03
N ASP A 19 17.67 -11.94 -9.34
CA ASP A 19 18.66 -11.36 -10.27
C ASP A 19 18.99 -9.91 -9.91
N ASN A 20 18.01 -9.17 -9.38
CA ASN A 20 18.17 -7.78 -8.93
C ASN A 20 18.52 -7.65 -7.44
N GLN A 21 18.82 -8.76 -6.75
CA GLN A 21 19.19 -8.78 -5.32
C GLN A 21 18.16 -8.11 -4.40
N ILE A 22 16.87 -8.18 -4.76
CA ILE A 22 15.78 -7.58 -3.99
C ILE A 22 15.33 -8.56 -2.90
N THR A 23 15.56 -8.17 -1.65
CA THR A 23 15.05 -8.95 -0.50
C THR A 23 13.55 -8.76 -0.33
N VAL A 24 12.79 -9.84 -0.48
CA VAL A 24 11.35 -9.85 -0.25
C VAL A 24 11.06 -10.16 1.22
N LEU A 25 10.35 -9.24 1.88
CA LEU A 25 9.86 -9.46 3.24
C LEU A 25 8.65 -10.39 3.22
N GLY A 26 8.61 -11.36 4.14
CA GLY A 26 7.43 -12.21 4.32
C GLY A 26 6.20 -11.39 4.70
N HIS A 27 5.07 -11.70 4.07
CA HIS A 27 3.79 -11.06 4.33
C HIS A 27 2.75 -12.14 4.64
N PRO A 28 2.03 -12.08 5.78
CA PRO A 28 0.99 -13.04 6.08
C PRO A 28 -0.22 -12.89 5.14
N ALA A 29 -0.94 -13.99 4.91
CA ALA A 29 -2.13 -13.97 4.07
C ALA A 29 -3.23 -13.10 4.70
N MET A 30 -4.05 -12.47 3.85
CA MET A 30 -5.22 -11.66 4.26
C MET A 30 -4.89 -10.57 5.30
N SER A 31 -3.70 -9.97 5.23
CA SER A 31 -3.24 -8.97 6.21
C SER A 31 -2.99 -7.60 5.58
N PRO A 32 -4.03 -6.96 4.99
CA PRO A 32 -3.89 -5.62 4.41
C PRO A 32 -3.49 -4.57 5.46
N ASP A 33 -3.85 -4.81 6.72
CA ASP A 33 -3.49 -3.98 7.87
C ASP A 33 -1.98 -3.97 8.17
N LEU A 34 -1.22 -4.90 7.60
CA LEU A 34 0.24 -4.92 7.61
C LEU A 34 0.88 -4.35 6.36
N ASN A 35 0.11 -3.93 5.36
CA ASN A 35 0.60 -3.33 4.13
C ASN A 35 0.49 -1.79 4.19
N PRO A 36 1.59 -1.04 4.40
CA PRO A 36 1.52 0.41 4.57
C PRO A 36 0.95 1.17 3.36
N ILE A 37 1.00 0.59 2.15
CA ILE A 37 0.49 1.25 0.94
C ILE A 37 -1.03 1.44 0.98
N GLU A 38 -1.76 0.56 1.69
CA GLU A 38 -3.23 0.65 1.80
C GLU A 38 -3.66 1.99 2.42
N HIS A 39 -2.91 2.49 3.41
CA HIS A 39 -3.16 3.80 4.02
C HIS A 39 -2.91 4.95 3.05
N VAL A 40 -1.93 4.80 2.18
CA VAL A 40 -1.62 5.81 1.16
C VAL A 40 -2.74 5.83 0.12
N TRP A 41 -3.23 4.67 -0.32
CA TRP A 41 -4.37 4.59 -1.23
C TRP A 41 -5.64 5.17 -0.64
N ASP A 42 -5.93 4.88 0.62
CA ASP A 42 -7.09 5.43 1.33
C ASP A 42 -6.99 6.96 1.49
N MET A 43 -5.80 7.49 1.81
CA MET A 43 -5.54 8.94 1.80
C MET A 43 -5.77 9.54 0.40
N MET A 44 -5.26 8.92 -0.65
CA MET A 44 -5.46 9.39 -2.02
C MET A 44 -6.93 9.34 -2.43
N GLY A 45 -7.63 8.26 -2.12
CA GLY A 45 -9.04 8.05 -2.46
C GLY A 45 -9.98 9.02 -1.73
N ARG A 46 -9.73 9.31 -0.45
CA ARG A 46 -10.43 10.39 0.26
C ARG A 46 -10.22 11.75 -0.40
N ARG A 47 -8.98 12.04 -0.75
CA ARG A 47 -8.60 13.32 -1.34
C ARG A 47 -9.16 13.50 -2.75
N LEU A 48 -9.17 12.43 -3.55
CA LEU A 48 -9.78 12.38 -4.87
C LEU A 48 -11.28 12.68 -4.80
N ARG A 49 -12.02 11.99 -3.90
CA ARG A 49 -13.46 12.21 -3.72
C ARG A 49 -13.80 13.64 -3.30
N ARG A 50 -12.93 14.28 -2.51
CA ARG A 50 -13.12 15.66 -2.03
C ARG A 50 -12.77 16.72 -3.08
N GLU A 51 -11.64 16.57 -3.77
CA GLU A 51 -11.08 17.62 -4.64
C GLU A 51 -11.55 17.50 -6.10
N TYR A 52 -12.01 16.33 -6.53
CA TYR A 52 -12.42 16.06 -7.91
C TYR A 52 -13.79 15.36 -7.96
N PRO A 53 -14.86 15.98 -7.44
CA PRO A 53 -16.19 15.41 -7.58
C PRO A 53 -16.58 15.33 -9.07
N GLY A 54 -17.14 14.20 -9.50
CA GLY A 54 -17.74 14.06 -10.83
C GLY A 54 -16.77 13.78 -11.99
N LEU A 55 -15.60 13.19 -11.74
CA LEU A 55 -14.72 12.70 -12.81
C LEU A 55 -15.44 11.63 -13.67
N GLN A 56 -15.53 11.86 -14.99
CA GLN A 56 -16.23 10.98 -15.94
C GLN A 56 -15.29 10.22 -16.88
N THR A 57 -14.00 10.55 -16.91
CA THR A 57 -13.05 9.95 -17.87
C THR A 57 -11.82 9.39 -17.19
N LEU A 58 -11.28 8.31 -17.75
CA LEU A 58 -10.05 7.69 -17.27
C LEU A 58 -8.87 8.66 -17.29
N ALA A 59 -8.75 9.46 -18.36
CA ALA A 59 -7.68 10.46 -18.49
C ALA A 59 -7.77 11.56 -17.43
N ALA A 60 -8.98 11.98 -17.04
CA ALA A 60 -9.15 12.96 -15.97
C ALA A 60 -8.83 12.35 -14.59
N LEU A 61 -9.24 11.09 -14.36
CA LEU A 61 -8.92 10.33 -13.16
C LEU A 61 -7.40 10.17 -12.98
N GLU A 62 -6.69 9.77 -14.03
CA GLU A 62 -5.24 9.60 -14.01
C GLU A 62 -4.53 10.92 -13.64
N ARG A 63 -4.88 12.02 -14.32
CA ARG A 63 -4.30 13.35 -14.02
C ARG A 63 -4.57 13.78 -12.57
N ALA A 64 -5.76 13.52 -12.05
CA ALA A 64 -6.11 13.85 -10.67
C ALA A 64 -5.29 13.03 -9.67
N LEU A 65 -5.18 11.71 -9.86
CA LEU A 65 -4.38 10.81 -9.02
C LEU A 65 -2.90 11.19 -9.04
N GLN A 66 -2.32 11.48 -10.20
CA GLN A 66 -0.94 11.93 -10.31
C GLN A 66 -0.70 13.26 -9.56
N ARG A 67 -1.63 14.20 -9.64
CA ARG A 67 -1.52 15.49 -8.92
C ARG A 67 -1.62 15.29 -7.41
N ILE A 68 -2.55 14.45 -6.96
CA ILE A 68 -2.68 14.09 -5.55
C ILE A 68 -1.37 13.46 -5.07
N TRP A 69 -0.86 12.44 -5.76
CA TRP A 69 0.38 11.75 -5.42
C TRP A 69 1.55 12.72 -5.24
N ARG A 70 1.80 13.58 -6.24
CA ARG A 70 2.90 14.56 -6.23
C ARG A 70 2.83 15.57 -5.09
N THR A 71 1.65 15.77 -4.49
CA THR A 71 1.44 16.77 -3.44
C THR A 71 1.27 16.17 -2.06
N ILE A 72 1.35 14.83 -1.90
CA ILE A 72 1.36 14.21 -0.58
C ILE A 72 2.69 14.53 0.11
N PRO A 73 2.69 15.18 1.30
CA PRO A 73 3.93 15.46 2.00
C PRO A 73 4.64 14.17 2.40
N MET A 74 5.97 14.13 2.27
CA MET A 74 6.77 12.97 2.72
C MET A 74 6.54 12.62 4.19
N ALA A 75 6.24 13.60 5.04
CA ALA A 75 5.87 13.36 6.43
C ALA A 75 4.59 12.51 6.57
N ALA A 76 3.61 12.66 5.67
CA ALA A 76 2.42 11.83 5.65
C ALA A 76 2.74 10.38 5.26
N ILE A 77 3.56 10.18 4.21
CA ILE A 77 4.03 8.84 3.80
C ILE A 77 4.79 8.15 4.93
N ARG A 78 5.70 8.86 5.60
CA ARG A 78 6.48 8.31 6.72
C ARG A 78 5.58 7.87 7.89
N ARG A 79 4.49 8.59 8.17
CA ARG A 79 3.52 8.20 9.20
C ARG A 79 2.75 6.91 8.85
N CYS A 80 2.53 6.63 7.56
CA CYS A 80 1.89 5.38 7.13
C CYS A 80 2.79 4.16 7.40
N ASN A 81 4.12 4.34 7.38
CA ASN A 81 5.11 3.30 7.56
C ASN A 81 5.47 3.02 9.04
N ASN A 82 4.47 2.86 9.90
CA ASN A 82 4.59 2.59 11.33
C ASN A 82 4.60 1.09 11.64
N MET A 83 5.51 0.36 11.00
CA MET A 83 5.49 -1.11 10.97
C MET A 83 5.61 -1.73 12.37
N ALA A 84 6.40 -1.14 13.26
CA ALA A 84 6.56 -1.64 14.63
C ALA A 84 5.23 -1.60 15.39
N GLU A 85 4.45 -0.52 15.25
CA GLU A 85 3.13 -0.37 15.88
C GLU A 85 2.12 -1.36 15.30
N ARG A 86 2.12 -1.56 13.98
CA ARG A 86 1.26 -2.54 13.28
C ARG A 86 1.54 -3.96 13.75
N LEU A 87 2.81 -4.37 13.79
CA LEU A 87 3.20 -5.69 14.29
C LEU A 87 2.78 -5.90 15.74
N ARG A 88 3.02 -4.91 16.62
CA ARG A 88 2.55 -4.97 18.01
C ARG A 88 1.02 -5.09 18.10
N ALA A 89 0.27 -4.43 17.22
CA ALA A 89 -1.18 -4.54 17.18
C ALA A 89 -1.65 -5.95 16.79
N VAL A 90 -1.04 -6.55 15.76
CA VAL A 90 -1.35 -7.93 15.33
C VAL A 90 -1.00 -8.94 16.43
N ILE A 91 0.15 -8.77 17.10
CA ILE A 91 0.54 -9.62 18.24
C ILE A 91 -0.50 -9.53 19.36
N ARG A 92 -0.92 -8.31 19.73
CA ARG A 92 -1.98 -8.12 20.74
C ARG A 92 -3.32 -8.72 20.32
N ALA A 93 -3.64 -8.64 19.02
CA ALA A 93 -4.84 -9.25 18.44
C ALA A 93 -4.71 -10.77 18.21
N ARG A 94 -3.57 -11.38 18.58
CA ARG A 94 -3.28 -12.81 18.37
C ARG A 94 -3.45 -13.25 16.91
N GLY A 95 -2.99 -12.41 15.98
CA GLY A 95 -3.13 -12.65 14.53
C GLY A 95 -4.46 -12.21 13.92
N GLY A 96 -5.38 -11.67 14.72
CA GLY A 96 -6.62 -11.08 14.23
C GLY A 96 -6.44 -9.69 13.61
N ASN A 97 -7.51 -9.20 12.97
CA ASN A 97 -7.55 -7.90 12.30
C ASN A 97 -7.25 -6.75 13.27
N THR A 98 -6.52 -5.74 12.78
CA THR A 98 -6.26 -4.52 13.54
C THR A 98 -7.00 -3.31 12.95
N ARG A 99 -6.85 -2.15 13.59
CA ARG A 99 -7.41 -0.87 13.10
C ARG A 99 -6.67 -0.30 11.88
N TYR A 100 -5.55 -0.92 11.51
CA TYR A 100 -4.65 -0.46 10.47
C TYR A 100 -5.07 -0.98 9.10
#